data_AF-A0A2N1XFB9-F1
#
_entry.id   AF-A0A2N1XFB9-F1
#
_cell.length_a   1.000
_cell.length_b   1.000
_cell.length_c   1.000
_cell.angle_alpha   90.00
_cell.angle_beta   90.00
_cell.angle_gamma   90.00
#
_symmetry.space_group_name_H-M   'P 1'
#
loop_
_entity.id
_entity.type
_entity.pdbx_description
1 polymer ?
#
loop_
_entity_poly.entity_id
_entity_poly.type
_entity_poly.pdbx_seq_one_letter_code
_entity_poly.pdbx_strand_id
1 'polypeptide(L)'
;MRLLARIGLFTLAAAFSITFFFGMARFTHGLGVAPARYLISNGLLFFAGALGVTGCLIKSRRLAEQHKAELQVLQFTGNRLEAGVSKVFAVTVYLIVLVALWVTYLVLRWPPSDQRALALPAAFLLFALFMLSALHSLIRSGKPALVLDTFALDHAWYGPIRWDQIHGIHLRTFKRRRSTHYLLALLVDKPGRYLAQSPWFRRVFTSARRRDAACALIELPLNSLTRSPVLIHKAAVALRSRVSPPPLSFWVPWLSAEAIGVQREIDAAYRRLDEIGQLIEQDNPDPDQIERGAREVAADIKRLHAVFDEAYCRSASATTKRDVVIVVAILVALTLLFLWPFVVRVF
;
A
#
# COMPACT_ATOMS: atom_id res chain seq x y z
N MET A 1 11.74 11.18 6.13
CA MET A 1 11.26 12.22 7.08
C MET A 1 10.10 13.11 6.58
N ARG A 2 9.75 13.17 5.28
CA ARG A 2 8.90 14.22 4.68
C ARG A 2 7.40 13.90 4.48
N LEU A 3 7.01 12.62 4.37
CA LEU A 3 5.59 12.19 4.38
C LEU A 3 4.97 12.16 5.79
N LEU A 4 5.88 12.22 6.74
CA LEU A 4 5.73 11.90 8.14
C LEU A 4 5.24 13.10 8.94
N ALA A 5 5.86 14.26 8.71
CA ALA A 5 5.30 15.53 9.13
C ALA A 5 3.89 15.74 8.55
N ARG A 6 3.57 15.24 7.34
CA ARG A 6 2.26 15.41 6.70
C ARG A 6 1.17 14.51 7.26
N ILE A 7 1.49 13.26 7.64
CA ILE A 7 0.52 12.33 8.26
C ILE A 7 0.26 12.70 9.72
N GLY A 8 1.32 13.06 10.47
CA GLY A 8 1.19 13.63 11.81
C GLY A 8 0.41 14.94 11.79
N LEU A 9 0.61 15.76 10.75
CA LEU A 9 -0.18 16.97 10.55
C LEU A 9 -1.65 16.69 10.22
N PHE A 10 -1.93 15.68 9.39
CA PHE A 10 -3.31 15.36 9.00
C PHE A 10 -4.11 14.78 10.17
N THR A 11 -3.45 14.03 11.05
CA THR A 11 -4.05 13.50 12.28
C THR A 11 -4.20 14.56 13.35
N LEU A 12 -3.23 15.47 13.50
CA LEU A 12 -3.42 16.69 14.30
C LEU A 12 -4.57 17.52 13.75
N ALA A 13 -4.61 17.78 12.44
CA ALA A 13 -5.67 18.56 11.80
C ALA A 13 -7.04 17.87 11.92
N ALA A 14 -7.12 16.54 11.78
CA ALA A 14 -8.36 15.80 11.97
C ALA A 14 -8.79 15.78 13.44
N ALA A 15 -7.86 15.61 14.39
CA ALA A 15 -8.13 15.75 15.81
C ALA A 15 -8.64 17.16 16.12
N PHE A 16 -7.95 18.20 15.65
CA PHE A 16 -8.37 19.59 15.76
C PHE A 16 -9.71 19.87 15.08
N SER A 17 -10.02 19.26 13.92
CA SER A 17 -11.32 19.40 13.25
C SER A 17 -12.43 18.71 14.03
N ILE A 18 -12.17 17.54 14.62
CA ILE A 18 -13.12 16.86 15.50
C ILE A 18 -13.34 17.71 16.75
N THR A 19 -12.28 18.20 17.41
CA THR A 19 -12.38 19.12 18.54
C THR A 19 -13.08 20.42 18.16
N PHE A 20 -12.90 20.92 16.93
CA PHE A 20 -13.55 22.10 16.37
C PHE A 20 -15.05 21.89 16.19
N PHE A 21 -15.48 20.79 15.53
CA PHE A 21 -16.90 20.49 15.37
C PHE A 21 -17.58 20.17 16.70
N PHE A 22 -16.88 19.49 17.62
CA PHE A 22 -17.38 19.22 18.97
C PHE A 22 -17.49 20.51 19.79
N GLY A 23 -16.50 21.41 19.68
CA GLY A 23 -16.50 22.73 20.29
C GLY A 23 -17.59 23.63 19.72
N MET A 24 -17.83 23.60 18.41
CA MET A 24 -18.95 24.30 17.75
C MET A 24 -20.30 23.77 18.21
N ALA A 25 -20.48 22.44 18.24
CA ALA A 25 -21.72 21.84 18.72
C ALA A 25 -21.99 22.22 20.19
N ARG A 26 -20.94 22.29 21.01
CA ARG A 26 -21.02 22.76 22.40
C ARG A 26 -21.28 24.25 22.50
N PHE A 27 -20.71 25.05 21.60
CA PHE A 27 -20.94 26.49 21.48
C PHE A 27 -22.39 26.77 21.12
N THR A 28 -22.95 26.08 20.11
CA THR A 28 -24.35 26.23 19.70
C THR A 28 -25.33 25.78 20.78
N HIS A 29 -24.98 24.76 21.58
CA HIS A 29 -25.83 24.28 22.69
C HIS A 29 -25.66 25.11 23.98
N GLY A 30 -24.54 25.81 24.16
CA GLY A 30 -24.14 26.50 25.40
C GLY A 30 -24.36 28.01 25.40
N LEU A 31 -24.93 28.58 24.33
CA LEU A 31 -25.19 30.02 24.19
C LEU A 31 -26.08 30.62 25.30
N GLY A 32 -26.68 29.81 26.17
CA GLY A 32 -27.56 30.28 27.25
C GLY A 32 -26.90 30.71 28.56
N VAL A 33 -25.62 30.39 28.86
CA VAL A 33 -25.14 30.49 30.27
C VAL A 33 -23.85 31.28 30.54
N ALA A 34 -22.87 31.38 29.63
CA ALA A 34 -21.68 32.26 29.84
C ALA A 34 -20.80 32.40 28.57
N PRO A 35 -21.04 33.40 27.70
CA PRO A 35 -20.38 33.50 26.40
C PRO A 35 -18.87 33.85 26.47
N ALA A 36 -18.44 34.66 27.44
CA ALA A 36 -17.08 35.23 27.44
C ALA A 36 -15.97 34.22 27.78
N ARG A 37 -16.16 33.32 28.76
CA ARG A 37 -15.16 32.29 29.12
C ARG A 37 -15.03 31.21 28.04
N TYR A 38 -16.12 30.91 27.33
CA TYR A 38 -16.12 29.95 26.21
C TYR A 38 -15.45 30.51 24.96
N LEU A 39 -15.55 31.82 24.69
CA LEU A 39 -14.92 32.45 23.54
C LEU A 39 -13.38 32.42 23.64
N ILE A 40 -12.83 32.69 24.83
CA ILE A 40 -11.38 32.79 25.03
C ILE A 40 -10.72 31.41 24.98
N SER A 41 -11.28 30.39 25.66
CA SER A 41 -10.68 29.05 25.67
C SER A 41 -10.78 28.34 24.32
N ASN A 42 -11.93 28.44 23.64
CA ASN A 42 -12.13 27.78 22.35
C ASN A 42 -11.54 28.57 21.19
N GLY A 43 -11.48 29.90 21.29
CA GLY A 43 -10.81 30.76 20.31
C GLY A 43 -9.29 30.54 20.27
N LEU A 44 -8.63 30.41 21.42
CA LEU A 44 -7.19 30.09 21.48
C LEU A 44 -6.89 28.70 20.87
N LEU A 45 -7.74 27.71 21.14
CA LEU A 45 -7.67 26.39 20.52
C LEU A 45 -7.86 26.46 18.99
N PHE A 46 -8.76 27.33 18.52
CA PHE A 46 -9.01 27.57 17.10
C PHE A 46 -7.78 28.18 16.39
N PHE A 47 -7.20 29.24 16.95
CA PHE A 47 -6.03 29.91 16.36
C PHE A 47 -4.77 29.03 16.42
N ALA A 48 -4.56 28.26 17.50
CA ALA A 48 -3.47 27.31 17.60
C ALA A 48 -3.58 26.19 16.54
N GLY A 49 -4.80 25.66 16.32
CA GLY A 49 -5.07 24.69 15.27
C GLY A 49 -4.84 25.26 13.86
N ALA A 50 -5.34 26.48 13.59
CA ALA A 50 -5.21 27.14 12.29
C ALA A 50 -3.74 27.48 11.95
N LEU A 51 -2.97 27.99 12.90
CA LEU A 51 -1.53 28.28 12.72
C LEU A 51 -0.71 27.00 12.51
N GLY A 52 -1.03 25.92 13.24
CA GLY A 52 -0.42 24.60 13.03
C GLY A 52 -0.64 24.05 11.62
N VAL A 53 -1.87 24.18 11.09
CA VAL A 53 -2.20 23.78 9.72
C VAL A 53 -1.47 24.64 8.68
N THR A 54 -1.43 25.96 8.88
CA THR A 54 -0.86 26.91 7.91
C THR A 54 0.66 26.81 7.81
N GLY A 55 1.36 26.74 8.95
CA GLY A 55 2.82 26.54 8.99
C GLY A 55 3.25 25.23 8.31
N CYS A 56 2.41 24.21 8.37
CA CYS A 56 2.72 22.93 7.77
C CYS A 56 2.35 22.83 6.28
N LEU A 57 1.39 23.62 5.78
CA LEU A 57 1.15 23.77 4.34
C LEU A 57 2.37 24.40 3.64
N ILE A 58 2.95 25.45 4.22
CA ILE A 58 4.14 26.13 3.68
C ILE A 58 5.35 25.19 3.68
N LYS A 59 5.60 24.49 4.79
CA LYS A 59 6.69 23.50 4.90
C LYS A 59 6.51 22.32 3.96
N SER A 60 5.26 21.91 3.70
CA SER A 60 4.97 20.83 2.75
C SER A 60 5.37 21.18 1.31
N ARG A 61 5.20 22.45 0.88
CA ARG A 61 5.52 22.89 -0.49
C ARG A 61 7.02 22.87 -0.77
N ARG A 62 7.84 23.46 0.11
CA ARG A 62 9.31 23.46 -0.01
C ARG A 62 9.91 22.04 -0.04
N LEU A 63 9.32 21.12 0.72
CA LEU A 63 9.77 19.72 0.77
C LEU A 63 9.42 18.92 -0.50
N ALA A 64 8.39 19.32 -1.25
CA ALA A 64 8.05 18.69 -2.52
C ALA A 64 9.05 19.07 -3.62
N GLU A 65 9.55 20.30 -3.58
CA GLU A 65 10.58 20.80 -4.50
C GLU A 65 11.92 20.12 -4.25
N GLN A 66 12.34 19.99 -2.99
CA GLN A 66 13.56 19.25 -2.63
C GLN A 66 13.50 17.76 -2.98
N HIS A 67 12.32 17.14 -2.91
CA HIS A 67 12.17 15.72 -3.25
C HIS A 67 12.30 15.47 -4.76
N LYS A 68 11.87 16.41 -5.60
CA LYS A 68 12.10 16.34 -7.04
C LYS A 68 13.59 16.43 -7.39
N ALA A 69 14.33 17.27 -6.67
CA ALA A 69 15.78 17.41 -6.85
C ALA A 69 16.56 16.16 -6.40
N GLU A 70 16.18 15.56 -5.27
CA GLU A 70 16.88 14.40 -4.70
C GLU A 70 16.58 13.08 -5.46
N LEU A 71 15.43 13.00 -6.14
CA LEU A 71 15.05 11.85 -6.97
C LEU A 71 15.92 11.68 -8.23
N GLN A 72 16.57 12.75 -8.69
CA GLN A 72 17.45 12.70 -9.87
C GLN A 72 18.83 12.09 -9.57
N VAL A 73 19.28 12.08 -8.31
CA VAL A 73 20.67 11.72 -7.95
C VAL A 73 20.80 10.29 -7.39
N LEU A 74 19.70 9.62 -7.01
CA LEU A 74 19.78 8.34 -6.31
C LEU A 74 19.94 7.16 -7.28
N GLN A 75 21.19 6.75 -7.52
CA GLN A 75 21.55 5.41 -7.99
C GLN A 75 21.86 4.51 -6.78
N PHE A 76 21.33 3.28 -6.79
CA PHE A 76 21.66 2.28 -5.77
C PHE A 76 22.78 1.38 -6.30
N THR A 77 23.92 1.38 -5.61
CA THR A 77 25.09 0.54 -5.94
C THR A 77 25.42 -0.49 -4.87
N GLY A 78 24.65 -0.52 -3.77
CA GLY A 78 24.90 -1.40 -2.63
C GLY A 78 24.44 -2.85 -2.82
N ASN A 79 24.75 -3.68 -1.83
CA ASN A 79 24.28 -5.08 -1.73
C ASN A 79 23.17 -5.27 -0.70
N ARG A 80 22.87 -4.23 0.09
CA ARG A 80 21.87 -4.26 1.14
C ARG A 80 21.21 -2.89 1.31
N LEU A 81 19.90 -2.87 1.50
CA LEU A 81 19.11 -1.69 1.83
C LEU A 81 18.15 -2.02 2.97
N GLU A 82 18.25 -1.26 4.06
CA GLU A 82 17.33 -1.39 5.20
C GLU A 82 16.43 -0.17 5.31
N ALA A 83 15.15 -0.44 5.53
CA ALA A 83 14.13 0.56 5.77
C ALA A 83 13.30 0.17 7.02
N GLY A 84 13.51 0.91 8.10
CA GLY A 84 12.71 0.80 9.31
C GLY A 84 11.34 1.48 9.17
N VAL A 85 10.45 1.24 10.13
CA VAL A 85 9.26 2.07 10.30
C VAL A 85 9.70 3.46 10.70
N SER A 86 9.12 4.48 10.07
CA SER A 86 9.47 5.83 10.45
C SER A 86 8.88 6.22 11.80
N LYS A 87 9.72 6.81 12.67
CA LYS A 87 9.35 7.34 13.99
C LYS A 87 8.08 8.19 13.96
N VAL A 88 7.88 9.00 12.93
CA VAL A 88 6.71 9.88 12.91
C VAL A 88 5.43 9.11 12.55
N PHE A 89 5.50 8.04 11.74
CA PHE A 89 4.34 7.17 11.53
C PHE A 89 3.96 6.53 12.85
N ALA A 90 4.96 6.07 13.61
CA ALA A 90 4.75 5.54 14.95
C ALA A 90 4.07 6.57 15.86
N VAL A 91 4.65 7.77 16.01
CA VAL A 91 4.10 8.87 16.81
C VAL A 91 2.68 9.24 16.37
N THR A 92 2.40 9.23 15.07
CA THR A 92 1.06 9.53 14.55
C THR A 92 0.03 8.49 14.99
N VAL A 93 0.37 7.20 14.91
CA VAL A 93 -0.52 6.13 15.40
C VAL A 93 -0.74 6.25 16.90
N TYR A 94 0.30 6.52 17.69
CA TYR A 94 0.15 6.79 19.13
C TYR A 94 -0.77 7.98 19.41
N LEU A 95 -0.64 9.08 18.66
CA LEU A 95 -1.51 10.24 18.78
C LEU A 95 -2.97 9.89 18.45
N ILE A 96 -3.22 9.12 17.37
CA ILE A 96 -4.57 8.65 17.02
C ILE A 96 -5.17 7.86 18.19
N VAL A 97 -4.40 6.99 18.83
CA VAL A 97 -4.85 6.20 19.98
C VAL A 97 -5.18 7.09 21.17
N LEU A 98 -4.33 8.07 21.50
CA LEU A 98 -4.58 9.01 22.59
C LEU A 98 -5.85 9.83 22.34
N VAL A 99 -6.05 10.31 21.11
CA VAL A 99 -7.28 11.02 20.71
C VAL A 99 -8.49 10.09 20.82
N ALA A 100 -8.37 8.84 20.40
CA ALA A 100 -9.45 7.86 20.51
C ALA A 100 -9.85 7.61 21.97
N LEU A 101 -8.87 7.39 22.85
CA LEU A 101 -9.10 7.21 24.28
C LEU A 101 -9.76 8.44 24.90
N TRP A 102 -9.30 9.65 24.53
CA TRP A 102 -9.85 10.89 25.05
C TRP A 102 -11.30 11.13 24.60
N VAL A 103 -11.61 10.89 23.32
CA VAL A 103 -12.99 11.00 22.79
C VAL A 103 -13.89 9.98 23.49
N THR A 104 -13.47 8.73 23.63
CA THR A 104 -14.24 7.70 24.35
C THR A 104 -14.47 8.08 25.81
N TYR A 105 -13.46 8.62 26.50
CA TYR A 105 -13.59 9.13 27.86
C TYR A 105 -14.62 10.25 27.98
N LEU A 106 -14.61 11.22 27.05
CA LEU A 106 -15.58 12.32 27.04
C LEU A 106 -17.01 11.82 26.84
N VAL A 107 -17.21 10.85 25.94
CA VAL A 107 -18.55 10.29 25.69
C VAL A 107 -19.05 9.49 26.91
N LEU A 108 -18.17 8.74 27.58
CA LEU A 108 -18.52 8.02 28.82
C LEU A 108 -18.91 8.95 29.98
N ARG A 109 -18.45 10.19 29.99
CA ARG A 109 -18.81 11.21 31.00
C ARG A 109 -20.10 11.97 30.67
N TRP A 110 -20.67 11.78 29.49
CA TRP A 110 -21.91 12.44 29.09
C TRP A 110 -23.13 11.75 29.72
N PRO A 111 -24.19 12.48 30.16
CA PRO A 111 -25.39 11.86 30.70
C PRO A 111 -25.99 10.83 29.73
N PRO A 112 -26.44 9.66 30.23
CA PRO A 112 -26.74 8.45 29.44
C PRO A 112 -28.05 8.51 28.64
N SER A 113 -28.47 9.69 28.16
CA SER A 113 -29.74 9.84 27.46
C SER A 113 -29.78 9.14 26.10
N ASP A 114 -28.63 8.76 25.53
CA ASP A 114 -28.60 8.00 24.27
C ASP A 114 -27.40 7.03 24.21
N GLN A 115 -27.64 5.75 24.51
CA GLN A 115 -26.63 4.69 24.44
C GLN A 115 -26.03 4.52 23.03
N ARG A 116 -26.71 5.01 21.99
CA ARG A 116 -26.25 4.96 20.59
C ARG A 116 -25.02 5.83 20.35
N ALA A 117 -24.83 6.89 21.16
CA ALA A 117 -23.66 7.75 21.09
C ALA A 117 -22.34 7.02 21.45
N LEU A 118 -22.42 5.85 22.10
CA LEU A 118 -21.24 5.06 22.49
C LEU A 118 -20.68 4.18 21.36
N ALA A 119 -21.47 3.85 20.33
CA ALA A 119 -21.05 2.90 19.29
C ALA A 119 -19.89 3.44 18.43
N LEU A 120 -19.95 4.73 18.05
CA LEU A 120 -18.94 5.39 17.22
C LEU A 120 -17.58 5.54 17.92
N PRO A 121 -17.49 6.06 19.16
CA PRO A 121 -16.22 6.11 19.89
C PRO A 121 -15.69 4.72 20.24
N ALA A 122 -16.55 3.74 20.54
CA ALA A 122 -16.13 2.36 20.75
C ALA A 122 -15.50 1.76 19.48
N ALA A 123 -16.12 1.94 18.31
CA ALA A 123 -15.56 1.50 17.03
C ALA A 123 -14.24 2.21 16.71
N PHE A 124 -14.14 3.52 16.98
CA PHE A 124 -12.91 4.29 16.79
C PHE A 124 -11.78 3.83 17.72
N LEU A 125 -12.10 3.54 18.99
CA LEU A 125 -11.15 2.98 19.96
C LEU A 125 -10.64 1.62 19.50
N LEU A 126 -11.54 0.73 19.07
CA LEU A 126 -11.19 -0.61 18.61
C LEU A 126 -10.27 -0.52 17.38
N PHE A 127 -10.57 0.37 16.44
CA PHE A 127 -9.69 0.65 15.30
C PHE A 127 -8.32 1.20 15.72
N ALA A 128 -8.27 2.10 16.71
CA ALA A 128 -7.02 2.67 17.19
C ALA A 128 -6.15 1.63 17.90
N LEU A 129 -6.74 0.82 18.79
CA LEU A 129 -6.08 -0.30 19.46
C LEU A 129 -5.55 -1.33 18.46
N PHE A 130 -6.31 -1.58 17.40
CA PHE A 130 -5.89 -2.44 16.30
C PHE A 130 -4.65 -1.90 15.57
N MET A 131 -4.66 -0.61 15.20
CA MET A 131 -3.50 0.05 14.58
C MET A 131 -2.28 0.04 15.51
N LEU A 132 -2.50 0.23 16.81
CA LEU A 132 -1.45 0.17 17.81
C LEU A 132 -0.83 -1.22 17.92
N SER A 133 -1.64 -2.29 17.93
CA SER A 133 -1.16 -3.66 17.96
C SER A 133 -0.29 -3.99 16.74
N ALA A 134 -0.73 -3.60 15.54
CA ALA A 134 0.04 -3.77 14.32
C ALA A 134 1.38 -3.01 14.35
N LEU A 135 1.37 -1.76 14.83
CA LEU A 135 2.57 -0.94 14.96
C LEU A 135 3.51 -1.48 16.04
N HIS A 136 2.99 -1.89 17.19
CA HIS A 136 3.79 -2.39 18.30
C HIS A 136 4.47 -3.72 17.92
N SER A 137 3.78 -4.59 17.17
CA SER A 137 4.39 -5.79 16.58
C SER A 137 5.58 -5.44 15.68
N LEU A 138 5.45 -4.39 14.85
CA LEU A 138 6.55 -3.90 14.01
C LEU A 138 7.72 -3.34 14.85
N ILE A 139 7.45 -2.49 15.84
CA ILE A 139 8.51 -1.83 16.63
C ILE A 139 9.21 -2.80 17.57
N ARG A 140 8.46 -3.64 18.30
CA ARG A 140 9.01 -4.55 19.32
C ARG A 140 9.91 -5.61 18.72
N SER A 141 9.72 -5.95 17.44
CA SER A 141 10.59 -6.89 16.75
C SER A 141 12.05 -6.41 16.69
N GLY A 142 12.31 -5.10 16.84
CA GLY A 142 13.63 -4.50 16.67
C GLY A 142 14.19 -4.62 15.25
N LYS A 143 13.45 -5.28 14.35
CA LYS A 143 13.85 -5.54 12.99
C LYS A 143 13.44 -4.38 12.09
N PRO A 144 14.27 -4.01 11.10
CA PRO A 144 13.83 -3.16 10.00
C PRO A 144 12.54 -3.73 9.37
N ALA A 145 11.62 -2.84 8.99
CA ALA A 145 10.33 -3.24 8.43
C ALA A 145 10.47 -3.88 7.03
N LEU A 146 11.51 -3.46 6.31
CA LEU A 146 11.91 -3.99 5.02
C LEU A 146 13.44 -4.05 4.94
N VAL A 147 13.96 -5.21 4.60
CA VAL A 147 15.37 -5.44 4.23
C VAL A 147 15.39 -5.96 2.81
N LEU A 148 16.19 -5.33 1.97
CA LEU A 148 16.57 -5.86 0.67
C LEU A 148 18.02 -6.27 0.79
N ASP A 149 18.33 -7.54 0.63
CA ASP A 149 19.71 -8.03 0.59
C ASP A 149 19.98 -8.80 -0.70
N THR A 150 21.13 -9.48 -0.81
CA THR A 150 21.49 -10.25 -1.99
C THR A 150 20.68 -11.55 -2.17
N PHE A 151 20.03 -12.04 -1.12
CA PHE A 151 19.36 -13.34 -1.10
C PHE A 151 17.83 -13.21 -1.18
N ALA A 152 17.27 -12.23 -0.48
CA ALA A 152 15.84 -12.04 -0.33
C ALA A 152 15.43 -10.59 -0.07
N LEU A 153 14.13 -10.37 -0.25
CA LEU A 153 13.38 -9.25 0.29
C LEU A 153 12.72 -9.73 1.58
N ASP A 154 13.23 -9.31 2.73
CA ASP A 154 12.63 -9.61 4.03
C ASP A 154 11.72 -8.48 4.48
N HIS A 155 10.43 -8.79 4.65
CA HIS A 155 9.44 -7.84 5.12
C HIS A 155 8.81 -8.34 6.43
N ALA A 156 8.69 -7.45 7.42
CA ALA A 156 8.27 -7.80 8.78
C ALA A 156 6.93 -8.56 8.88
N TRP A 157 6.03 -8.42 7.91
CA TRP A 157 4.75 -9.14 7.87
C TRP A 157 4.69 -10.35 6.94
N TYR A 158 5.58 -10.44 5.96
CA TYR A 158 5.54 -11.48 4.93
C TYR A 158 6.71 -12.45 5.05
N GLY A 159 7.68 -12.13 5.91
CA GLY A 159 8.95 -12.84 6.03
C GLY A 159 9.86 -12.62 4.81
N PRO A 160 10.89 -13.47 4.67
CA PRO A 160 11.81 -13.43 3.55
C PRO A 160 11.16 -13.99 2.28
N ILE A 161 11.15 -13.18 1.23
CA ILE A 161 10.74 -13.54 -0.14
C ILE A 161 12.01 -13.59 -0.98
N ARG A 162 12.39 -14.76 -1.48
CA ARG A 162 13.63 -14.89 -2.27
C ARG A 162 13.49 -14.19 -3.62
N TRP A 163 14.59 -13.68 -4.15
CA TRP A 163 14.58 -12.97 -5.43
C TRP A 163 14.12 -13.84 -6.61
N ASP A 164 14.48 -15.12 -6.63
CA ASP A 164 14.06 -16.08 -7.66
C ASP A 164 12.54 -16.33 -7.69
N GLN A 165 11.86 -16.07 -6.57
CA GLN A 165 10.42 -16.24 -6.42
C GLN A 165 9.64 -14.99 -6.84
N ILE A 166 10.33 -13.88 -7.08
CA ILE A 166 9.73 -12.62 -7.53
C ILE A 166 9.84 -12.60 -9.06
N HIS A 167 8.72 -12.49 -9.77
CA HIS A 167 8.72 -12.46 -11.23
C HIS A 167 8.71 -11.05 -11.81
N GLY A 168 8.20 -10.09 -11.04
CA GLY A 168 8.08 -8.70 -11.46
C GLY A 168 8.04 -7.77 -10.26
N ILE A 169 8.58 -6.57 -10.44
CA ILE A 169 8.62 -5.50 -9.43
C ILE A 169 8.13 -4.23 -10.10
N HIS A 170 7.14 -3.56 -9.50
CA HIS A 170 6.58 -2.33 -10.04
C HIS A 170 6.25 -1.36 -8.92
N LEU A 171 6.63 -0.10 -9.10
CA LEU A 171 6.26 0.97 -8.19
C LEU A 171 4.90 1.56 -8.58
N ARG A 172 3.83 1.12 -7.91
CA ARG A 172 2.51 1.72 -8.10
C ARG A 172 2.45 3.06 -7.40
N THR A 173 2.09 4.10 -8.15
CA THR A 173 1.95 5.46 -7.64
C THR A 173 0.49 5.90 -7.75
N PHE A 174 -0.15 6.12 -6.60
CA PHE A 174 -1.53 6.60 -6.54
C PHE A 174 -1.52 8.07 -6.14
N LYS A 175 -1.99 8.94 -7.02
CA LYS A 175 -2.26 10.34 -6.68
C LYS A 175 -3.69 10.46 -6.19
N ARG A 176 -3.86 10.87 -4.92
CA ARG A 176 -5.17 11.17 -4.34
C ARG A 176 -5.20 12.62 -3.88
N ARG A 177 -5.90 13.49 -4.64
CA ARG A 177 -6.00 14.96 -4.45
C ARG A 177 -4.66 15.67 -4.22
N ARG A 178 -4.08 15.56 -3.01
CA ARG A 178 -2.85 16.24 -2.56
C ARG A 178 -1.77 15.30 -2.03
N SER A 179 -2.01 13.99 -1.99
CA SER A 179 -1.04 12.98 -1.55
C SER A 179 -0.67 12.03 -2.68
N THR A 180 0.57 11.57 -2.65
CA THR A 180 1.07 10.50 -3.51
C THR A 180 1.41 9.31 -2.62
N HIS A 181 0.72 8.20 -2.86
CA HIS A 181 0.97 6.93 -2.20
C HIS A 181 1.76 6.02 -3.12
N TYR A 182 2.76 5.37 -2.55
CA TYR A 182 3.69 4.49 -3.23
C TYR A 182 3.53 3.09 -2.65
N LEU A 183 3.15 2.14 -3.50
CA LEU A 183 3.12 0.73 -3.18
C LEU A 183 4.18 0.01 -4.03
N LEU A 184 5.01 -0.81 -3.40
CA LEU A 184 5.83 -1.76 -4.12
C LEU A 184 4.96 -2.97 -4.43
N ALA A 185 4.61 -3.13 -5.69
CA ALA A 185 3.89 -4.27 -6.20
C ALA A 185 4.90 -5.34 -6.60
N LEU A 186 4.86 -6.48 -5.93
CA LEU A 186 5.70 -7.65 -6.19
C LEU A 186 4.81 -8.76 -6.74
N LEU A 187 5.17 -9.29 -7.91
CA LEU A 187 4.56 -10.52 -8.39
C LEU A 187 5.36 -11.70 -7.85
N VAL A 188 4.72 -12.56 -7.05
CA VAL A 188 5.42 -13.62 -6.32
C VAL A 188 4.79 -14.99 -6.61
N ASP A 189 5.64 -16.01 -6.75
CA ASP A 189 5.23 -17.42 -6.82
C ASP A 189 4.68 -17.92 -5.47
N LYS A 190 3.66 -18.77 -5.50
CA LYS A 190 3.07 -19.44 -4.33
C LYS A 190 2.83 -18.46 -3.16
N PRO A 191 2.02 -17.40 -3.37
CA PRO A 191 1.73 -16.35 -2.38
C PRO A 191 1.21 -16.90 -1.04
N GLY A 192 0.56 -18.06 -1.02
CA GLY A 192 0.00 -18.68 0.17
C GLY A 192 1.00 -18.77 1.33
N ARG A 193 2.28 -19.07 1.07
CA ARG A 193 3.32 -19.15 2.10
C ARG A 193 3.51 -17.81 2.83
N TYR A 194 3.55 -16.71 2.09
CA TYR A 194 3.76 -15.37 2.65
C TYR A 194 2.49 -14.80 3.26
N LEU A 195 1.34 -15.08 2.64
CA LEU A 195 0.04 -14.67 3.18
C LEU A 195 -0.30 -15.39 4.49
N ALA A 196 0.15 -16.64 4.67
CA ALA A 196 -0.03 -17.39 5.92
C ALA A 196 0.72 -16.75 7.11
N GLN A 197 1.85 -16.11 6.83
CA GLN A 197 2.66 -15.37 7.82
C GLN A 197 2.10 -13.98 8.13
N SER A 198 1.17 -13.48 7.31
CA SER A 198 0.58 -12.18 7.55
C SER A 198 -0.22 -12.15 8.86
N PRO A 199 -0.30 -10.99 9.52
CA PRO A 199 -1.10 -10.84 10.73
C PRO A 199 -2.54 -11.35 10.54
N TRP A 200 -3.09 -11.98 11.58
CA TRP A 200 -4.37 -12.71 11.51
C TRP A 200 -5.50 -11.92 10.84
N PHE A 201 -5.56 -10.62 11.09
CA PHE A 201 -6.59 -9.76 10.52
C PHE A 201 -6.50 -9.64 9.00
N ARG A 202 -5.28 -9.60 8.41
CA ARG A 202 -5.14 -9.60 6.94
C ARG A 202 -5.51 -10.96 6.37
N ARG A 203 -5.29 -12.04 7.14
CA ARG A 203 -5.67 -13.39 6.75
C ARG A 203 -7.19 -13.53 6.56
N VAL A 204 -7.99 -12.86 7.40
CA VAL A 204 -9.46 -12.85 7.28
C VAL A 204 -9.92 -12.23 5.96
N PHE A 205 -9.21 -11.21 5.47
CA PHE A 205 -9.56 -10.55 4.21
C PHE A 205 -8.89 -11.19 2.96
N THR A 206 -8.00 -12.16 3.14
CA THR A 206 -7.43 -12.92 2.02
C THR A 206 -8.32 -14.09 1.64
N SER A 207 -8.88 -14.07 0.42
CA SER A 207 -9.66 -15.19 -0.10
C SER A 207 -8.82 -16.46 -0.25
N ALA A 208 -9.44 -17.64 -0.07
CA ALA A 208 -8.80 -18.94 -0.27
C ALA A 208 -8.16 -19.05 -1.67
N ARG A 209 -8.90 -18.62 -2.71
CA ARG A 209 -8.39 -18.53 -4.09
C ARG A 209 -7.07 -17.74 -4.22
N ARG A 210 -6.84 -16.72 -3.38
CA ARG A 210 -5.59 -15.95 -3.43
C ARG A 210 -4.43 -16.67 -2.75
N ARG A 211 -4.71 -17.54 -1.79
CA ARG A 211 -3.72 -18.38 -1.10
C ARG A 211 -3.26 -19.54 -1.99
N ASP A 212 -4.19 -20.10 -2.76
CA ASP A 212 -3.95 -21.26 -3.63
C ASP A 212 -3.51 -20.88 -5.05
N ALA A 213 -3.43 -19.58 -5.34
CA ALA A 213 -2.98 -19.11 -6.65
C ALA A 213 -1.52 -19.50 -6.90
N ALA A 214 -1.18 -19.88 -8.14
CA ALA A 214 0.19 -20.14 -8.55
C ALA A 214 1.06 -18.88 -8.42
N CYS A 215 0.54 -17.72 -8.86
CA CYS A 215 1.20 -16.43 -8.69
C CYS A 215 0.19 -15.40 -8.18
N ALA A 216 0.62 -14.48 -7.32
CA ALA A 216 -0.18 -13.32 -6.97
C ALA A 216 0.64 -12.09 -6.62
N LEU A 217 -0.06 -10.96 -6.61
CA LEU A 217 0.47 -9.68 -6.23
C LEU A 217 0.54 -9.53 -4.71
N ILE A 218 1.73 -9.21 -4.21
CA ILE A 218 1.98 -8.72 -2.86
C ILE A 218 2.28 -7.23 -2.94
N GLU A 219 1.54 -6.42 -2.20
CA GLU A 219 1.72 -4.97 -2.18
C GLU A 219 2.29 -4.52 -0.84
N LEU A 220 3.44 -3.85 -0.89
CA LEU A 220 4.12 -3.30 0.28
C LEU A 220 3.94 -1.78 0.31
N PRO A 221 3.28 -1.21 1.34
CA PRO A 221 3.17 0.23 1.48
C PRO A 221 4.53 0.83 1.85
N LEU A 222 5.08 1.68 0.96
CA LEU A 222 6.40 2.27 1.17
C LEU A 222 6.36 3.60 1.94
N ASN A 223 5.18 4.21 2.04
CA ASN A 223 4.97 5.52 2.65
C ASN A 223 5.33 5.61 4.14
N SER A 224 5.25 4.49 4.88
CA SER A 224 5.56 4.42 6.31
C SER A 224 7.04 4.17 6.60
N LEU A 225 7.86 3.95 5.57
CA LEU A 225 9.26 3.55 5.71
C LEU A 225 10.21 4.76 5.80
N THR A 226 11.40 4.54 6.35
CA THR A 226 12.42 5.59 6.51
C THR A 226 13.11 5.98 5.19
N ARG A 227 13.19 5.05 4.23
CA ARG A 227 13.85 5.25 2.92
C ARG A 227 12.88 5.75 1.85
N SER A 228 13.42 6.40 0.81
CA SER A 228 12.63 6.87 -0.34
C SER A 228 11.99 5.70 -1.09
N PRO A 229 10.68 5.76 -1.42
CA PRO A 229 10.02 4.71 -2.20
C PRO A 229 10.71 4.39 -3.53
N VAL A 230 11.23 5.41 -4.21
CA VAL A 230 11.94 5.25 -5.49
C VAL A 230 13.30 4.58 -5.29
N LEU A 231 14.01 4.88 -4.20
CA LEU A 231 15.26 4.20 -3.87
C LEU A 231 15.02 2.72 -3.56
N ILE A 232 13.97 2.42 -2.77
CA ILE A 232 13.58 1.04 -2.47
C ILE A 232 13.26 0.29 -3.77
N HIS A 233 12.48 0.89 -4.67
CA HIS A 233 12.16 0.29 -5.96
C HIS A 233 13.42 0.03 -6.81
N LYS A 234 14.29 1.03 -6.98
CA LYS A 234 15.56 0.88 -7.74
C LYS A 234 16.44 -0.21 -7.15
N ALA A 235 16.57 -0.25 -5.82
CA ALA A 235 17.34 -1.29 -5.13
C ALA A 235 16.73 -2.68 -5.34
N ALA A 236 15.41 -2.82 -5.23
CA ALA A 236 14.71 -4.08 -5.44
C ALA A 236 14.88 -4.58 -6.88
N VAL A 237 14.75 -3.70 -7.88
CA VAL A 237 15.00 -4.04 -9.30
C VAL A 237 16.46 -4.45 -9.52
N ALA A 238 17.42 -3.68 -8.99
CA ALA A 238 18.86 -3.94 -9.16
C ALA A 238 19.34 -5.22 -8.46
N LEU A 239 18.74 -5.59 -7.32
CA LEU A 239 19.04 -6.86 -6.64
C LEU A 239 18.36 -8.02 -7.37
N ARG A 240 17.11 -7.84 -7.81
CA ARG A 240 16.37 -8.86 -8.56
C ARG A 240 17.03 -9.20 -9.90
N SER A 241 17.59 -8.23 -10.61
CA SER A 241 18.22 -8.44 -11.92
C SER A 241 19.49 -9.30 -11.86
N ARG A 242 20.05 -9.52 -10.67
CA ARG A 242 21.25 -10.36 -10.46
C ARG A 242 20.94 -11.84 -10.35
N VAL A 243 19.66 -12.21 -10.27
CA VAL A 243 19.22 -13.58 -9.95
C VAL A 243 18.49 -14.21 -11.14
N SER A 244 18.82 -15.47 -11.42
CA SER A 244 18.14 -16.29 -12.43
C SER A 244 16.89 -16.98 -11.85
N PRO A 245 15.80 -17.13 -12.62
CA PRO A 245 15.60 -16.64 -13.99
C PRO A 245 15.45 -15.11 -14.02
N PRO A 246 15.71 -14.45 -15.18
CA PRO A 246 15.49 -13.01 -15.31
C PRO A 246 14.04 -12.64 -14.97
N PRO A 247 13.79 -11.39 -14.53
CA PRO A 247 12.41 -10.91 -14.34
C PRO A 247 11.66 -10.90 -15.68
N LEU A 248 10.34 -10.97 -15.62
CA LEU A 248 9.48 -10.90 -16.80
C LEU A 248 9.76 -9.61 -17.59
N SER A 249 9.90 -9.72 -18.91
CA SER A 249 10.13 -8.55 -19.78
C SER A 249 8.95 -7.58 -19.74
N PHE A 250 7.74 -8.11 -19.67
CA PHE A 250 6.51 -7.37 -19.51
C PHE A 250 5.67 -7.92 -18.36
N TRP A 251 5.31 -7.06 -17.42
CA TRP A 251 4.35 -7.43 -16.39
C TRP A 251 3.63 -6.20 -15.84
N VAL A 252 2.34 -6.37 -15.54
CA VAL A 252 1.51 -5.36 -14.87
C VAL A 252 0.75 -5.97 -13.69
N PRO A 253 0.44 -5.18 -12.64
CA PRO A 253 -0.19 -5.69 -11.40
C PRO A 253 -1.52 -6.44 -11.55
N TRP A 254 -2.24 -6.25 -12.67
CA TRP A 254 -3.54 -6.87 -12.93
C TRP A 254 -3.47 -8.10 -13.85
N LEU A 255 -2.27 -8.52 -14.29
CA LEU A 255 -2.12 -9.72 -15.11
C LEU A 255 -2.57 -10.98 -14.35
N SER A 256 -3.30 -11.88 -15.00
CA SER A 256 -3.63 -13.19 -14.44
C SER A 256 -2.42 -14.12 -14.38
N ALA A 257 -2.50 -15.17 -13.57
CA ALA A 257 -1.47 -16.22 -13.53
C ALA A 257 -1.28 -16.92 -14.88
N GLU A 258 -2.35 -17.06 -15.67
CA GLU A 258 -2.32 -17.59 -17.04
C GLU A 258 -1.48 -16.69 -17.95
N ALA A 259 -1.79 -15.38 -17.99
CA ALA A 259 -1.03 -14.42 -18.79
C ALA A 259 0.46 -14.34 -18.36
N ILE A 260 0.74 -14.51 -17.06
CA ILE A 260 2.11 -14.58 -16.55
C ILE A 260 2.84 -15.82 -17.08
N GLY A 261 2.17 -16.97 -17.14
CA GLY A 261 2.71 -18.19 -17.72
C GLY A 261 3.07 -17.99 -19.18
N VAL A 262 2.13 -17.46 -19.97
CA VAL A 262 2.33 -17.18 -21.40
C VAL A 262 3.47 -16.19 -21.61
N GLN A 263 3.58 -15.13 -20.79
CA GLN A 263 4.70 -14.20 -20.89
C GLN A 263 6.06 -14.87 -20.68
N ARG A 264 6.16 -15.85 -19.76
CA ARG A 264 7.43 -16.59 -19.58
C ARG A 264 7.79 -17.40 -20.81
N GLU A 265 6.79 -17.98 -21.47
CA GLU A 265 6.98 -18.73 -22.71
C GLU A 265 7.45 -17.79 -23.82
N ILE A 266 6.88 -16.58 -23.91
CA ILE A 266 7.35 -15.51 -24.81
C ILE A 266 8.81 -15.15 -24.52
N ASP A 267 9.15 -14.88 -23.25
CA ASP A 267 10.53 -14.55 -22.83
C ASP A 267 11.51 -15.70 -23.07
N ALA A 268 11.05 -16.95 -22.99
CA ALA A 268 11.85 -18.12 -23.35
C ALA A 268 12.02 -18.25 -24.87
N ALA A 269 10.99 -17.95 -25.67
CA ALA A 269 11.07 -17.95 -27.12
C ALA A 269 12.02 -16.85 -27.65
N TYR A 270 11.99 -15.64 -27.08
CA TYR A 270 12.96 -14.60 -27.43
C TYR A 270 14.40 -14.99 -27.10
N ARG A 271 14.64 -15.67 -25.98
CA ARG A 271 15.99 -16.19 -25.68
C ARG A 271 16.46 -17.24 -26.67
N ARG A 272 15.57 -18.15 -27.11
CA ARG A 272 15.86 -19.09 -28.21
C ARG A 272 16.21 -18.36 -29.50
N LEU A 273 15.54 -17.24 -29.80
CA LEU A 273 15.85 -16.40 -30.96
C LEU A 273 17.23 -15.74 -30.84
N ASP A 274 17.57 -15.23 -29.66
CA ASP A 274 18.91 -14.66 -29.39
C ASP A 274 20.01 -15.72 -29.50
N GLU A 275 19.76 -16.94 -29.03
CA GLU A 275 20.66 -18.10 -29.19
C GLU A 275 20.89 -18.44 -30.68
N ILE A 276 19.83 -18.43 -31.49
CA ILE A 276 19.96 -18.59 -32.96
C ILE A 276 20.77 -17.44 -33.56
N GLY A 277 20.58 -16.21 -33.08
CA GLY A 277 21.39 -15.05 -33.47
C GLY A 277 22.89 -15.27 -33.20
N GLN A 278 23.23 -15.86 -32.06
CA GLN A 278 24.63 -16.20 -31.73
C GLN A 278 25.19 -17.34 -32.59
N LEU A 279 24.35 -18.28 -33.05
CA LEU A 279 24.77 -19.32 -33.99
C LEU A 279 25.16 -18.74 -35.36
N ILE A 280 24.49 -17.65 -35.80
CA ILE A 280 24.84 -16.95 -37.04
C ILE A 280 26.26 -16.35 -36.98
N GLU A 281 26.73 -15.98 -35.79
CA GLU A 281 28.07 -15.41 -35.58
C GLU A 281 29.19 -16.46 -35.58
N GLN A 282 28.87 -17.76 -35.68
CA GLN A 282 29.88 -18.82 -35.71
C GLN A 282 30.55 -18.95 -37.10
N ASP A 283 31.78 -19.49 -37.13
CA ASP A 283 32.66 -19.52 -38.32
C ASP A 283 32.14 -20.40 -39.49
N ASN A 284 31.13 -21.24 -39.27
CA ASN A 284 30.50 -22.05 -40.31
C ASN A 284 29.03 -22.37 -39.95
N PRO A 285 28.12 -21.40 -40.12
CA PRO A 285 26.72 -21.56 -39.73
C PRO A 285 25.99 -22.44 -40.76
N ASP A 286 25.22 -23.44 -40.31
CA ASP A 286 24.29 -24.18 -41.17
C ASP A 286 23.06 -23.31 -41.47
N PRO A 287 22.91 -22.78 -42.70
CA PRO A 287 21.84 -21.86 -43.04
C PRO A 287 20.46 -22.51 -42.94
N ASP A 288 20.34 -23.81 -43.23
CA ASP A 288 19.07 -24.53 -43.20
C ASP A 288 18.60 -24.78 -41.76
N GLN A 289 19.54 -24.96 -40.83
CA GLN A 289 19.23 -25.08 -39.41
C GLN A 289 18.77 -23.74 -38.84
N ILE A 290 19.46 -22.65 -39.18
CA ILE A 290 19.11 -21.29 -38.72
C ILE A 290 17.75 -20.86 -39.26
N GLU A 291 17.48 -21.07 -40.56
CA GLU A 291 16.21 -20.69 -41.15
C GLU A 291 15.03 -21.48 -40.55
N ARG A 292 15.18 -22.79 -40.38
CA ARG A 292 14.14 -23.62 -39.75
C ARG A 292 13.89 -23.19 -38.31
N GLY A 293 14.94 -23.02 -37.51
CA GLY A 293 14.84 -22.58 -36.12
C GLY A 293 14.18 -21.20 -35.99
N ALA A 294 14.59 -20.24 -36.83
CA ALA A 294 14.03 -18.89 -36.82
C ALA A 294 12.54 -18.89 -37.22
N ARG A 295 12.14 -19.67 -38.24
CA ARG A 295 10.74 -19.80 -38.65
C ARG A 295 9.88 -20.44 -37.55
N GLU A 296 10.38 -21.48 -36.89
CA GLU A 296 9.68 -22.15 -35.79
C GLU A 296 9.48 -21.20 -34.60
N VAL A 297 10.54 -20.53 -34.15
CA VAL A 297 10.49 -19.58 -33.04
C VAL A 297 9.59 -18.38 -33.37
N ALA A 298 9.62 -17.87 -34.61
CA ALA A 298 8.75 -16.78 -35.04
C ALA A 298 7.26 -17.19 -35.03
N ALA A 299 6.94 -18.42 -35.47
CA ALA A 299 5.58 -18.94 -35.42
C ALA A 299 5.08 -19.11 -33.97
N ASP A 300 5.94 -19.64 -33.09
CA ASP A 300 5.68 -19.77 -31.65
C ASP A 300 5.40 -18.41 -31.01
N ILE A 301 6.29 -17.42 -31.23
CA ILE A 301 6.14 -16.06 -30.68
C ILE A 301 4.82 -15.45 -31.12
N LYS A 302 4.45 -15.58 -32.41
CA LYS A 302 3.19 -15.05 -32.94
C LYS A 302 1.97 -15.70 -32.26
N ARG A 303 2.00 -17.03 -32.09
CA ARG A 303 0.92 -17.76 -31.40
C ARG A 303 0.81 -17.34 -29.94
N LEU A 304 1.93 -17.25 -29.23
CA LEU A 304 1.97 -16.88 -27.83
C LEU A 304 1.47 -15.45 -27.59
N HIS A 305 1.81 -14.50 -28.46
CA HIS A 305 1.26 -13.13 -28.39
C HIS A 305 -0.27 -13.12 -28.52
N ALA A 306 -0.85 -13.90 -29.43
CA ALA A 306 -2.30 -13.97 -29.56
C ALA A 306 -2.98 -14.53 -28.29
N VAL A 307 -2.40 -15.57 -27.68
CA VAL A 307 -2.90 -16.13 -26.41
C VAL A 307 -2.73 -15.12 -25.27
N PHE A 308 -1.60 -14.41 -25.25
CA PHE A 308 -1.31 -13.39 -24.26
C PHE A 308 -2.31 -12.25 -24.32
N ASP A 309 -2.62 -11.74 -25.51
CA ASP A 309 -3.56 -10.64 -25.72
C ASP A 309 -4.97 -11.01 -25.25
N GLU A 310 -5.41 -12.24 -25.51
CA GLU A 310 -6.68 -12.74 -25.03
C GLU A 310 -6.71 -12.84 -23.49
N ALA A 311 -5.68 -13.44 -22.90
CA ALA A 311 -5.56 -13.56 -21.45
C ALA A 311 -5.44 -12.20 -20.75
N TYR A 312 -4.77 -11.23 -21.40
CA TYR A 312 -4.65 -9.85 -20.94
C TYR A 312 -6.01 -9.16 -20.95
N CYS A 313 -6.78 -9.24 -22.04
CA CYS A 313 -8.13 -8.68 -22.16
C CYS A 313 -9.09 -9.27 -21.11
N ARG A 314 -9.03 -10.61 -20.91
CA ARG A 314 -9.80 -11.30 -19.86
C ARG A 314 -9.43 -10.78 -18.46
N SER A 315 -8.15 -10.53 -18.20
CA SER A 315 -7.66 -10.04 -16.91
C SER A 315 -8.07 -8.59 -16.63
N ALA A 316 -7.94 -7.71 -17.63
CA ALA A 316 -8.28 -6.29 -17.51
C ALA A 316 -9.78 -6.08 -17.22
N SER A 317 -10.66 -6.84 -17.87
CA SER A 317 -12.11 -6.76 -17.65
C SER A 317 -12.55 -7.28 -16.27
N ALA A 318 -11.83 -8.27 -15.71
CA ALA A 318 -12.15 -8.85 -14.41
C ALA A 318 -11.82 -7.91 -13.23
N THR A 319 -10.75 -7.11 -13.33
CA THR A 319 -10.37 -6.17 -12.27
C THR A 319 -11.42 -5.09 -12.05
N THR A 320 -11.99 -4.54 -13.12
CA THR A 320 -13.02 -3.48 -13.03
C THR A 320 -14.27 -3.97 -12.30
N LYS A 321 -14.71 -5.21 -12.56
CA LYS A 321 -15.88 -5.79 -11.89
C LYS A 321 -15.64 -6.03 -10.39
N ARG A 322 -14.45 -6.50 -10.02
CA ARG A 322 -14.11 -6.81 -8.62
C ARG A 322 -14.08 -5.58 -7.73
N ASP A 323 -13.50 -4.49 -8.21
CA ASP A 323 -13.41 -3.24 -7.45
C ASP A 323 -14.80 -2.64 -7.21
N VAL A 324 -15.71 -2.73 -8.20
CA VAL A 324 -17.11 -2.31 -8.04
C VAL A 324 -17.83 -3.15 -6.99
N VAL A 325 -17.70 -4.48 -7.01
CA VAL A 325 -18.37 -5.36 -6.04
C VAL A 325 -17.88 -5.11 -4.61
N ILE A 326 -16.58 -4.91 -4.40
CA ILE A 326 -16.03 -4.62 -3.07
C ILE A 326 -16.54 -3.27 -2.56
N VAL A 327 -16.54 -2.24 -3.40
CA VAL A 327 -17.05 -0.91 -3.04
C VAL A 327 -18.53 -0.98 -2.70
N VAL A 328 -19.34 -1.70 -3.49
CA VAL A 328 -20.77 -1.92 -3.22
C VAL A 328 -20.96 -2.69 -1.91
N ALA A 329 -20.20 -3.75 -1.66
CA ALA A 329 -20.29 -4.54 -0.42
C ALA A 329 -19.92 -3.70 0.82
N ILE A 330 -18.89 -2.85 0.73
CA ILE A 330 -18.52 -1.93 1.81
C ILE A 330 -19.62 -0.88 2.02
N LEU A 331 -20.19 -0.33 0.95
CA LEU A 331 -21.31 0.60 1.03
C LEU A 331 -22.53 -0.05 1.68
N VAL A 332 -22.89 -1.28 1.30
CA VAL A 332 -23.99 -2.03 1.90
C VAL A 332 -23.71 -2.30 3.37
N ALA A 333 -22.50 -2.75 3.73
CA ALA A 333 -22.13 -2.99 5.12
C ALA A 333 -22.21 -1.70 5.96
N LEU A 334 -21.70 -0.57 5.45
CA LEU A 334 -21.81 0.73 6.12
C LEU A 334 -23.27 1.20 6.24
N THR A 335 -24.08 0.99 5.20
CA THR A 335 -25.49 1.35 5.19
C THR A 335 -26.27 0.50 6.19
N LEU A 336 -26.02 -0.81 6.24
CA LEU A 336 -26.60 -1.70 7.24
C LEU A 336 -26.15 -1.32 8.65
N LEU A 337 -24.87 -0.98 8.85
CA LEU A 337 -24.36 -0.52 10.14
C LEU A 337 -25.01 0.81 10.59
N PHE A 338 -25.28 1.69 9.63
CA PHE A 338 -25.95 2.98 9.86
C PHE A 338 -27.46 2.84 10.10
N LEU A 339 -28.12 1.91 9.39
CA LEU A 339 -29.57 1.65 9.48
C LEU A 339 -29.94 0.68 10.61
N TRP A 340 -29.00 -0.12 11.11
CA TRP A 340 -29.17 -1.04 12.24
C TRP A 340 -29.92 -0.41 13.45
N PRO A 341 -29.55 0.79 13.94
CA PRO A 341 -30.29 1.43 15.04
C PRO A 341 -31.74 1.85 14.72
N PHE A 342 -32.13 1.92 13.44
CA PHE A 342 -33.52 2.18 13.03
C PHE A 342 -34.33 0.88 12.94
N VAL A 343 -33.74 -0.21 12.44
CA VAL A 343 -34.39 -1.53 12.37
C VAL A 343 -34.74 -2.04 13.77
N VAL A 344 -33.82 -1.89 14.74
CA VAL A 344 -34.03 -2.26 16.15
C VAL A 344 -35.09 -1.37 16.86
N ARG A 345 -35.62 -0.33 16.19
CA ARG A 345 -36.69 0.53 16.74
C ARG A 345 -38.09 0.12 16.27
N VAL A 346 -38.18 -0.64 15.19
CA VAL A 346 -39.45 -1.03 14.55
C VAL A 346 -39.88 -2.42 15.01
N PHE A 347 -38.92 -3.24 15.43
CA PHE A 347 -39.11 -4.49 16.17
C PHE A 347 -38.82 -4.23 17.65
#